data_AF-A0A950H105-F1
#
_entry.id   AF-A0A950H105-F1
#
_cell.length_a   1.000
_cell.length_b   1.000
_cell.length_c   1.000
_cell.angle_alpha   90.00
_cell.angle_beta   90.00
_cell.angle_gamma   90.00
#
_symmetry.space_group_name_H-M   'P 1'
#
loop_
_entity.id
_entity.type
_entity.pdbx_description
1 polymer ?
#
loop_
_entity_poly.entity_id
_entity_poly.type
_entity_poly.pdbx_seq_one_letter_code
_entity_poly.pdbx_strand_id
1 'polypeptide(L)'
;MDASQSALDSLRTVEFRETLKGYHRDDVDEYLEKAAVEAEGLQEQLRQGSERLRQAAERISQLEEMLDNQLPPPPPEAPVADDTLQRTLLLAQKFVDQTKADSEAEAARLLSEAESKARVITEDAQSKADHIVTQSEGRLREEIARLEDKRTRLTNEVELMSRHLENERARLRQALTDILKWVDANVHPDAAEDGGRSRGSDPAPPPPPPPLGEPAPAAADRPNMLGSSTTTPASSPSMGSAGEGRDGDRSSPNDHQGGAVRAPGNSAVLPI
;
A
#
# COMPACT_ATOMS: atom_id res chain seq x y z
N MET A 1 -18.77 -36.87 4.66
CA MET A 1 -17.36 -36.41 4.66
C MET A 1 -17.30 -35.22 3.74
N ASP A 2 -16.91 -34.07 4.30
CA ASP A 2 -17.13 -32.75 3.70
C ASP A 2 -16.26 -32.51 2.47
N ALA A 3 -16.90 -32.37 1.31
CA ALA A 3 -16.25 -31.98 0.07
C ALA A 3 -15.47 -30.66 0.20
N SER A 4 -15.90 -29.78 1.11
CA SER A 4 -15.24 -28.50 1.43
C SER A 4 -13.88 -28.70 2.11
N GLN A 5 -13.76 -29.66 3.03
CA GLN A 5 -12.47 -29.98 3.66
C GLN A 5 -11.48 -30.55 2.65
N SER A 6 -11.96 -31.38 1.73
CA SER A 6 -11.16 -31.91 0.62
C SER A 6 -10.72 -30.82 -0.37
N ALA A 7 -11.54 -29.79 -0.58
CA ALA A 7 -11.19 -28.64 -1.42
C ALA A 7 -10.13 -27.74 -0.77
N LEU A 8 -10.19 -27.54 0.55
CA LEU A 8 -9.14 -26.82 1.30
C LEU A 8 -7.81 -27.56 1.31
N ASP A 9 -7.86 -28.89 1.45
CA ASP A 9 -6.67 -29.75 1.37
C ASP A 9 -6.08 -29.78 -0.05
N SER A 10 -6.96 -29.70 -1.07
CA SER A 10 -6.54 -29.55 -2.46
C SER A 10 -5.89 -28.19 -2.72
N LEU A 11 -6.41 -27.09 -2.16
CA LEU A 11 -5.78 -25.77 -2.28
C LEU A 11 -4.38 -25.71 -1.64
N ARG A 12 -4.14 -26.50 -0.58
CA ARG A 12 -2.81 -26.64 0.05
C ARG A 12 -1.82 -27.50 -0.73
N THR A 13 -2.30 -28.38 -1.63
CA THR A 13 -1.48 -29.44 -2.25
C THR A 13 -1.39 -29.34 -3.78
N VAL A 14 -1.90 -28.26 -4.39
CA VAL A 14 -1.86 -28.09 -5.85
C VAL A 14 -0.51 -27.53 -6.29
N GLU A 15 0.28 -28.34 -7.00
CA GLU A 15 1.51 -27.90 -7.66
C GLU A 15 1.23 -27.46 -9.11
N PHE A 16 1.58 -26.21 -9.45
CA PHE A 16 1.44 -25.68 -10.81
C PHE A 16 2.67 -25.99 -11.68
N ARG A 17 2.45 -26.27 -12.97
CA ARG A 17 3.53 -26.46 -13.96
C ARG A 17 4.11 -25.10 -14.38
N GLU A 18 5.41 -24.90 -14.18
CA GLU A 18 6.12 -23.69 -14.60
C GLU A 18 6.07 -23.50 -16.11
N THR A 19 5.61 -22.33 -16.55
CA THR A 19 5.65 -21.90 -17.94
C THR A 19 6.49 -20.64 -18.06
N LEU A 20 7.17 -20.46 -19.19
CA LEU A 20 8.22 -19.45 -19.43
C LEU A 20 7.80 -17.97 -19.24
N LYS A 21 6.51 -17.72 -18.95
CA LYS A 21 5.93 -16.41 -18.68
C LYS A 21 4.68 -16.61 -17.80
N GLY A 22 4.90 -17.11 -16.60
CA GLY A 22 3.87 -17.37 -15.59
C GLY A 22 4.06 -16.54 -14.33
N TYR A 23 3.06 -16.56 -13.45
CA TYR A 23 3.17 -16.01 -12.10
C TYR A 23 4.27 -16.74 -11.31
N HIS A 24 4.98 -16.02 -10.45
CA HIS A 24 6.03 -16.59 -9.61
C HIS A 24 5.42 -17.63 -8.67
N ARG A 25 5.99 -18.83 -8.63
CA ARG A 25 5.49 -19.95 -7.83
C ARG A 25 5.38 -19.59 -6.35
N ASP A 26 6.39 -18.90 -5.81
CA ASP A 26 6.45 -18.50 -4.41
C ASP A 26 5.31 -17.52 -4.04
N ASP A 27 5.00 -16.54 -4.91
CA ASP A 27 3.89 -15.59 -4.69
C ASP A 27 2.52 -16.30 -4.73
N VAL A 28 2.39 -17.34 -5.57
CA VAL A 28 1.17 -18.14 -5.67
C VAL A 28 1.01 -19.03 -4.45
N ASP A 29 2.09 -19.64 -3.96
CA ASP A 29 2.07 -20.49 -2.77
C ASP A 29 1.73 -19.66 -1.51
N GLU A 30 2.29 -18.45 -1.37
CA GLU A 30 1.94 -17.51 -0.29
C GLU A 30 0.46 -17.09 -0.36
N TYR A 31 -0.06 -16.82 -1.56
CA TYR A 31 -1.46 -16.49 -1.75
C TYR A 31 -2.40 -17.67 -1.46
N LEU A 32 -2.01 -18.90 -1.82
CA LEU A 32 -2.77 -20.11 -1.53
C LEU A 32 -2.82 -20.41 -0.02
N GLU A 33 -1.70 -20.22 0.70
CA GLU A 33 -1.68 -20.35 2.16
C GLU A 33 -2.63 -19.34 2.81
N LYS A 34 -2.59 -18.09 2.37
CA LYS A 34 -3.50 -17.04 2.84
C LYS A 34 -4.97 -17.36 2.53
N ALA A 35 -5.26 -17.82 1.31
CA ALA A 35 -6.60 -18.22 0.91
C ALA A 35 -7.13 -19.41 1.72
N ALA A 36 -6.27 -20.37 2.07
CA ALA A 36 -6.64 -21.49 2.92
C ALA A 36 -7.00 -21.05 4.34
N VAL A 37 -6.23 -20.13 4.94
CA VAL A 37 -6.52 -19.57 6.27
C VAL A 37 -7.83 -18.78 6.27
N GLU A 38 -8.07 -17.96 5.25
CA GLU A 38 -9.33 -17.21 5.13
C GLU A 38 -10.54 -18.13 4.94
N ALA A 39 -10.40 -19.19 4.15
CA ALA A 39 -11.47 -20.14 3.93
C ALA A 39 -11.76 -21.01 5.16
N GLU A 40 -10.75 -21.38 5.96
CA GLU A 40 -10.94 -21.99 7.28
C GLU A 40 -11.68 -21.04 8.24
N GLY A 41 -11.33 -19.75 8.22
CA GLY A 41 -12.04 -18.71 8.99
C GLY A 41 -13.53 -18.60 8.61
N LEU A 42 -13.84 -18.61 7.31
CA LEU A 42 -15.22 -18.58 6.82
C LEU A 42 -15.98 -19.87 7.17
N GLN A 43 -15.34 -21.04 7.07
CA GLN A 43 -15.97 -22.31 7.41
C GLN A 43 -16.29 -22.39 8.91
N GLU A 44 -15.39 -21.90 9.77
CA GLU A 44 -15.62 -21.83 11.21
C GLU A 44 -16.76 -20.85 11.55
N GLN A 45 -16.85 -19.71 10.85
CA GLN A 45 -17.98 -18.80 10.98
C GLN A 45 -19.32 -19.45 10.58
N LEU A 46 -19.35 -20.21 9.48
CA LEU A 46 -20.55 -20.95 9.07
C LEU A 46 -20.93 -22.03 10.07
N ARG A 47 -19.95 -22.71 10.65
CA ARG A 47 -20.15 -23.71 11.71
C ARG A 47 -20.74 -23.06 12.96
N GLN A 48 -20.17 -21.94 13.41
CA GLN A 48 -20.67 -21.17 14.55
C GLN A 48 -22.07 -20.60 14.29
N GLY A 49 -22.32 -20.10 13.07
CA GLY A 49 -23.64 -19.61 12.66
C GLY A 49 -24.69 -20.73 12.67
N SER A 50 -24.35 -21.90 12.12
CA SER A 50 -25.23 -23.07 12.10
C SER A 50 -25.54 -23.60 13.50
N GLU A 51 -24.55 -23.60 14.39
CA GLU A 51 -24.72 -23.99 15.80
C GLU A 51 -25.65 -23.02 16.54
N ARG A 52 -25.48 -21.71 16.34
CA ARG A 52 -26.40 -20.69 16.90
C ARG A 52 -27.82 -20.86 16.37
N LEU A 53 -27.97 -21.17 15.08
CA LEU A 53 -29.28 -21.41 14.48
C LEU A 53 -29.95 -22.65 15.10
N ARG A 54 -29.18 -23.72 15.32
CA ARG A 54 -29.65 -24.96 15.94
C ARG A 54 -30.12 -24.72 17.38
N GLN A 55 -29.34 -23.97 18.17
CA GLN A 55 -29.71 -23.59 19.53
C GLN A 55 -30.95 -22.68 19.57
N ALA A 56 -31.08 -21.77 18.60
CA ALA A 56 -32.28 -20.94 18.46
C ALA A 56 -33.51 -21.80 18.11
N ALA A 57 -33.36 -22.75 17.18
CA ALA A 57 -34.42 -23.68 16.81
C ALA A 57 -34.87 -24.56 17.99
N GLU A 58 -33.93 -25.08 18.79
CA GLU A 58 -34.24 -25.86 20.00
C GLU A 58 -34.97 -25.02 21.07
N ARG A 59 -34.61 -23.74 21.23
CA ARG A 59 -35.35 -22.84 22.13
C ARG A 59 -36.76 -22.57 21.63
N ILE A 60 -36.94 -22.39 20.33
CA ILE A 60 -38.25 -22.18 19.73
C ILE A 60 -39.12 -23.42 19.94
N SER A 61 -38.60 -24.63 19.68
CA SER A 61 -39.37 -25.86 19.89
C SER A 61 -39.74 -26.08 21.35
N GLN A 62 -38.84 -25.74 22.30
CA GLN A 62 -39.17 -25.81 23.73
C GLN A 62 -40.29 -24.84 24.12
N LEU A 63 -40.29 -23.63 23.57
CA LEU A 63 -41.35 -22.65 23.81
C LEU A 63 -42.67 -23.07 23.16
N GLU A 64 -42.64 -23.65 21.97
CA GLU A 64 -43.82 -24.22 21.32
C GLU A 64 -44.40 -25.39 22.14
N GLU A 65 -43.57 -26.30 22.65
CA GLU A 65 -44.02 -27.43 23.47
C GLU A 65 -44.55 -27.00 24.85
N MET A 66 -43.98 -25.93 25.43
CA MET A 66 -44.53 -25.30 26.63
C MET A 66 -45.89 -24.64 26.36
N LEU A 67 -46.05 -24.00 25.20
CA LEU A 67 -47.30 -23.34 24.81
C LEU A 67 -48.40 -24.37 24.55
N ASP A 68 -48.09 -25.45 23.83
CA ASP A 68 -49.04 -26.54 23.56
C ASP A 68 -49.49 -27.24 24.85
N ASN A 69 -48.59 -27.44 25.83
CA ASN A 69 -48.96 -27.97 27.14
C ASN A 69 -49.73 -26.97 28.03
N GLN A 70 -49.71 -25.68 27.71
CA GLN A 70 -50.39 -24.63 28.45
C GLN A 70 -51.76 -24.24 27.85
N LEU A 71 -52.07 -24.70 26.62
CA LEU A 71 -53.38 -24.51 26.01
C LEU A 71 -54.41 -25.51 26.57
N PRO A 72 -55.47 -25.05 27.27
CA PRO A 72 -56.62 -25.89 27.58
C PRO A 72 -57.33 -26.27 26.26
N PRO A 73 -58.01 -27.44 26.20
CA PRO A 73 -58.81 -27.82 25.03
C PRO A 73 -59.82 -26.71 24.69
N PRO A 74 -60.01 -26.40 23.39
CA PRO A 74 -60.86 -25.28 22.98
C PRO A 74 -62.30 -25.50 23.46
N PRO A 75 -62.91 -24.49 24.13
CA PRO A 75 -64.33 -24.54 24.42
C PRO A 75 -65.14 -24.52 23.11
N PRO A 76 -66.32 -25.16 23.07
CA PRO A 76 -67.15 -25.24 21.87
C PRO A 76 -67.53 -23.84 21.38
N GLU A 77 -67.36 -23.66 20.07
CA GLU A 77 -67.55 -22.41 19.32
C GLU A 77 -68.92 -21.77 19.62
N ALA A 78 -68.90 -20.65 20.34
CA ALA A 78 -70.04 -19.74 20.39
C ALA A 78 -70.05 -18.90 19.10
N PRO A 79 -71.22 -18.59 18.52
CA PRO A 79 -71.30 -17.71 17.36
C PRO A 79 -70.86 -16.30 17.78
N VAL A 80 -69.61 -15.97 17.49
CA VAL A 80 -69.10 -14.60 17.60
C VAL A 80 -69.93 -13.72 16.68
N ALA A 81 -70.60 -12.72 17.25
CA ALA A 81 -71.46 -11.81 16.51
C ALA A 81 -70.65 -11.08 15.42
N ASP A 82 -71.16 -11.10 14.18
CA ASP A 82 -70.52 -10.55 12.98
C ASP A 82 -70.01 -9.09 13.16
N ASP A 83 -70.68 -8.31 14.00
CA ASP A 83 -70.30 -6.93 14.33
C ASP A 83 -68.93 -6.83 15.04
N THR A 84 -68.59 -7.80 15.90
CA THR A 84 -67.30 -7.84 16.58
C THR A 84 -66.18 -8.22 15.62
N LEU A 85 -66.47 -9.08 14.65
CA LEU A 85 -65.55 -9.47 13.58
C LEU A 85 -65.26 -8.27 12.67
N GLN A 86 -66.30 -7.55 12.24
CA GLN A 86 -66.17 -6.35 11.40
C GLN A 86 -65.39 -5.24 12.10
N ARG A 87 -65.65 -4.99 13.40
CA ARG A 87 -64.90 -4.02 14.21
C ARG A 87 -63.41 -4.39 14.27
N THR A 88 -63.11 -5.67 14.43
CA THR A 88 -61.74 -6.19 14.52
C THR A 88 -61.03 -6.09 13.17
N LEU A 89 -61.71 -6.40 12.06
CA LEU A 89 -61.15 -6.22 10.70
C LEU A 89 -60.85 -4.75 10.39
N LEU A 90 -61.71 -3.82 10.78
CA LEU A 90 -61.45 -2.38 10.60
C LEU A 90 -60.25 -1.91 11.44
N LEU A 91 -60.11 -2.42 12.67
CA LEU A 91 -58.94 -2.13 13.50
C LEU A 91 -57.66 -2.70 12.89
N ALA A 92 -57.72 -3.94 12.40
CA ALA A 92 -56.60 -4.59 11.72
C ALA A 92 -56.22 -3.84 10.44
N GLN A 93 -57.20 -3.42 9.63
CA GLN A 93 -56.98 -2.62 8.43
C GLN A 93 -56.30 -1.29 8.77
N LYS A 94 -56.80 -0.58 9.79
CA LYS A 94 -56.19 0.67 10.27
C LYS A 94 -54.76 0.44 10.77
N PHE A 95 -54.51 -0.66 11.46
CA PHE A 95 -53.18 -1.01 11.94
C PHE A 95 -52.23 -1.32 10.77
N VAL A 96 -52.70 -2.00 9.73
CA VAL A 96 -51.94 -2.25 8.50
C VAL A 96 -51.62 -0.94 7.80
N ASP A 97 -52.59 -0.05 7.63
CA ASP A 97 -52.38 1.25 6.98
C ASP A 97 -51.41 2.14 7.76
N GLN A 98 -51.49 2.11 9.09
CA GLN A 98 -50.55 2.81 9.96
C GLN A 98 -49.14 2.22 9.87
N THR A 99 -49.01 0.90 9.94
CA THR A 99 -47.72 0.22 9.80
C THR A 99 -47.10 0.47 8.43
N LYS A 100 -47.91 0.52 7.38
CA LYS A 100 -47.47 0.85 6.03
C LYS A 100 -46.95 2.28 5.95
N ALA A 101 -47.68 3.25 6.49
CA ALA A 101 -47.23 4.64 6.53
C ALA A 101 -45.93 4.81 7.34
N ASP A 102 -45.82 4.14 8.49
CA ASP A 102 -44.62 4.17 9.32
C ASP A 102 -43.43 3.54 8.60
N SER A 103 -43.62 2.40 7.93
CA SER A 103 -42.58 1.73 7.12
C SER A 103 -42.13 2.58 5.94
N GLU A 104 -43.07 3.25 5.25
CA GLU A 104 -42.75 4.16 4.15
C GLU A 104 -41.96 5.38 4.65
N ALA A 105 -42.31 5.92 5.81
CA ALA A 105 -41.58 7.03 6.44
C ALA A 105 -40.17 6.61 6.88
N GLU A 106 -40.01 5.41 7.44
CA GLU A 106 -38.71 4.86 7.80
C GLU A 106 -37.84 4.59 6.57
N ALA A 107 -38.41 4.02 5.50
CA ALA A 107 -37.71 3.81 4.24
C ALA A 107 -37.25 5.14 3.63
N ALA A 108 -38.09 6.17 3.63
CA ALA A 108 -37.73 7.51 3.15
C ALA A 108 -36.58 8.13 3.96
N ARG A 109 -36.57 7.95 5.28
CA ARG A 109 -35.47 8.40 6.15
C ARG A 109 -34.18 7.66 5.83
N LEU A 110 -34.23 6.34 5.70
CA LEU A 110 -33.07 5.52 5.38
C LEU A 110 -32.50 5.88 4.00
N LEU A 111 -33.35 6.13 3.00
CA LEU A 111 -32.93 6.58 1.68
C LEU A 111 -32.24 7.94 1.74
N SER A 112 -32.82 8.91 2.45
CA SER A 112 -32.18 10.22 2.62
C SER A 112 -30.82 10.12 3.33
N GLU A 113 -30.70 9.25 4.33
CA GLU A 113 -29.44 9.03 5.02
C GLU A 113 -28.42 8.35 4.10
N ALA A 114 -28.82 7.31 3.37
CA ALA A 114 -27.97 6.62 2.40
C ALA A 114 -27.50 7.56 1.29
N GLU A 115 -28.38 8.40 0.75
CA GLU A 115 -28.03 9.41 -0.24
C GLU A 115 -27.04 10.44 0.33
N SER A 116 -27.25 10.92 1.56
CA SER A 116 -26.30 11.86 2.18
C SER A 116 -24.92 11.22 2.39
N LYS A 117 -24.86 9.97 2.85
CA LYS A 117 -23.62 9.22 3.01
C LYS A 117 -22.93 8.97 1.67
N ALA A 118 -23.70 8.59 0.65
CA ALA A 118 -23.19 8.40 -0.70
C ALA A 118 -22.57 9.69 -1.23
N ARG A 119 -23.23 10.84 -1.07
CA ARG A 119 -22.70 12.15 -1.47
C ARG A 119 -21.38 12.48 -0.78
N VAL A 120 -21.30 12.30 0.55
CA VAL A 120 -20.07 12.53 1.30
C VAL A 120 -18.93 11.63 0.81
N ILE A 121 -19.21 10.35 0.57
CA ILE A 121 -18.19 9.42 0.04
C ILE A 121 -17.75 9.84 -1.36
N THR A 122 -18.68 10.27 -2.23
CA THR A 122 -18.32 10.73 -3.58
C THR A 122 -17.50 12.00 -3.56
N GLU A 123 -17.83 12.97 -2.69
CA GLU A 123 -17.09 14.22 -2.53
C GLU A 123 -15.69 13.97 -1.96
N ASP A 124 -15.57 13.10 -0.95
CA ASP A 124 -14.28 12.69 -0.38
C ASP A 124 -13.41 11.95 -1.42
N ALA A 125 -14.01 11.04 -2.18
CA ALA A 125 -13.32 10.33 -3.26
C ALA A 125 -12.86 11.29 -4.36
N GLN A 126 -13.69 12.26 -4.76
CA GLN A 126 -13.33 13.30 -5.74
C GLN A 126 -12.20 14.19 -5.22
N SER A 127 -12.30 14.68 -3.98
CA SER A 127 -11.25 15.48 -3.35
C SER A 127 -9.92 14.74 -3.26
N LYS A 128 -9.94 13.45 -2.90
CA LYS A 128 -8.74 12.59 -2.90
C LYS A 128 -8.18 12.39 -4.31
N ALA A 129 -9.04 12.19 -5.31
CA ALA A 129 -8.60 12.06 -6.70
C ALA A 129 -7.90 13.34 -7.18
N ASP A 130 -8.49 14.51 -6.93
CA ASP A 130 -7.92 15.80 -7.30
C ASP A 130 -6.59 16.05 -6.55
N HIS A 131 -6.50 15.65 -5.29
CA HIS A 131 -5.26 15.74 -4.52
C HIS A 131 -4.16 14.85 -5.11
N ILE A 132 -4.47 13.61 -5.49
CA ILE A 132 -3.52 12.70 -6.12
C ILE A 132 -3.06 13.24 -7.47
N VAL A 133 -3.98 13.77 -8.29
CA VAL A 133 -3.65 14.35 -9.59
C VAL A 133 -2.71 15.54 -9.42
N THR A 134 -3.05 16.51 -8.57
CA THR A 134 -2.21 17.70 -8.32
C THR A 134 -0.84 17.32 -7.75
N GLN A 135 -0.77 16.35 -6.85
CA GLN A 135 0.50 15.85 -6.31
C GLN A 135 1.32 15.15 -7.40
N SER A 136 0.70 14.33 -8.25
CA SER A 136 1.38 13.63 -9.34
C SER A 136 1.93 14.60 -10.38
N GLU A 137 1.16 15.63 -10.75
CA GLU A 137 1.61 16.68 -11.64
C GLU A 137 2.76 17.49 -11.04
N GLY A 138 2.69 17.78 -9.73
CA GLY A 138 3.77 18.44 -9.00
C GLY A 138 5.08 17.65 -9.09
N ARG A 139 5.03 16.35 -8.78
CA ARG A 139 6.18 15.45 -8.90
C ARG A 139 6.73 15.37 -10.32
N LEU A 140 5.86 15.25 -11.33
CA LEU A 140 6.29 15.24 -12.73
C LEU A 140 6.98 16.56 -13.13
N ARG A 141 6.46 17.71 -12.70
CA ARG A 141 7.09 19.02 -12.96
C ARG A 141 8.46 19.13 -12.28
N GLU A 142 8.59 18.67 -11.04
CA GLU A 142 9.87 18.63 -10.32
C GLU A 142 10.88 17.70 -11.00
N GLU A 143 10.46 16.53 -11.46
CA GLU A 143 11.31 15.59 -12.20
C GLU A 143 11.76 16.17 -13.53
N ILE A 144 10.86 16.82 -14.27
CA ILE A 144 11.20 17.51 -15.52
C ILE A 144 12.24 18.60 -15.24
N ALA A 145 12.01 19.47 -14.25
CA ALA A 145 12.97 20.52 -13.89
C ALA A 145 14.34 19.93 -13.52
N ARG A 146 14.37 18.84 -12.74
CA ARG A 146 15.62 18.14 -12.39
C ARG A 146 16.31 17.53 -13.60
N LEU A 147 15.57 16.99 -14.56
CA LEU A 147 16.11 16.44 -15.80
C LEU A 147 16.64 17.54 -16.72
N GLU A 148 15.97 18.68 -16.77
CA GLU A 148 16.41 19.87 -17.51
C GLU A 148 17.70 20.45 -16.92
N ASP A 149 17.82 20.53 -15.59
CA ASP A 149 19.05 20.95 -14.91
C ASP A 149 20.22 20.00 -15.22
N LYS A 150 19.96 18.68 -15.22
CA LYS A 150 20.98 17.70 -15.63
C LYS A 150 21.35 17.85 -17.09
N ARG A 151 20.38 18.06 -17.97
CA ARG A 151 20.60 18.26 -19.41
C ARG A 151 21.45 19.49 -19.67
N THR A 152 21.13 20.62 -19.04
CA THR A 152 21.89 21.87 -19.19
C THR A 152 23.32 21.70 -18.66
N ARG A 153 23.50 21.06 -17.50
CA ARG A 153 24.82 20.74 -16.96
C ARG A 153 25.65 19.89 -17.91
N LEU A 154 25.09 18.79 -18.43
CA LEU A 154 25.78 17.91 -19.37
C LEU A 154 26.09 18.63 -20.70
N THR A 155 25.17 19.48 -21.18
CA THR A 155 25.40 20.28 -22.39
C THR A 155 26.58 21.23 -22.19
N ASN A 156 26.63 21.93 -21.05
CA ASN A 156 27.73 22.83 -20.70
C ASN A 156 29.07 22.07 -20.57
N GLU A 157 29.06 20.87 -19.99
CA GLU A 157 30.25 20.03 -19.87
C GLU A 157 30.76 19.55 -21.24
N VAL A 158 29.88 19.14 -22.14
CA VAL A 158 30.23 18.78 -23.51
C VAL A 158 30.82 19.98 -24.27
N GLU A 159 30.23 21.16 -24.13
CA GLU A 159 30.78 22.39 -24.72
C GLU A 159 32.16 22.73 -24.15
N LEU A 160 32.34 22.60 -22.84
CA LEU A 160 33.63 22.84 -22.19
C LEU A 160 34.70 21.85 -22.69
N MET A 161 34.37 20.57 -22.78
CA MET A 161 35.27 19.52 -23.28
C MET A 161 35.63 19.76 -24.75
N SER A 162 34.65 20.13 -25.58
CA SER A 162 34.88 20.46 -26.99
C SER A 162 35.83 21.64 -27.16
N ARG A 163 35.64 22.72 -26.39
CA ARG A 163 36.55 23.88 -26.40
C ARG A 163 37.94 23.51 -25.89
N HIS A 164 38.04 22.68 -24.86
CA HIS A 164 39.33 22.21 -24.35
C HIS A 164 40.11 21.40 -25.39
N LEU A 165 39.43 20.47 -26.09
CA LEU A 165 40.05 19.69 -27.16
C LEU A 165 40.52 20.56 -28.32
N GLU A 166 39.75 21.58 -28.73
CA GLU A 166 40.17 22.49 -29.79
C GLU A 166 41.37 23.35 -29.34
N ASN A 167 41.41 23.79 -28.07
CA ASN A 167 42.54 24.51 -27.51
C ASN A 167 43.81 23.65 -27.47
N GLU A 168 43.73 22.39 -27.02
CA GLU A 168 44.88 21.48 -27.03
C GLU A 168 45.34 21.17 -28.46
N ARG A 169 44.40 20.99 -29.39
CA ARG A 169 44.72 20.80 -30.81
C ARG A 169 45.44 22.01 -31.41
N ALA A 170 44.99 23.22 -31.10
CA ALA A 170 45.65 24.45 -31.53
C ALA A 170 47.05 24.59 -30.93
N ARG A 171 47.20 24.28 -29.64
CA ARG A 171 48.49 24.28 -28.93
C ARG A 171 49.48 23.29 -29.54
N LEU A 172 49.05 22.06 -29.83
CA LEU A 172 49.88 21.04 -30.47
C LEU A 172 50.32 21.45 -31.87
N ARG A 173 49.41 22.05 -32.66
CA ARG A 173 49.76 22.60 -33.98
C ARG A 173 50.78 23.72 -33.90
N GLN A 174 50.62 24.62 -32.93
CA GLN A 174 51.56 25.71 -32.71
C GLN A 174 52.94 25.17 -32.33
N ALA A 175 53.01 24.24 -31.37
CA ALA A 175 54.25 23.59 -30.97
C ALA A 175 54.93 22.86 -32.14
N LEU A 176 54.17 22.12 -32.96
CA LEU A 176 54.70 21.47 -34.16
C LEU A 176 55.24 22.49 -35.18
N THR A 177 54.51 23.60 -35.40
CA THR A 177 54.93 24.67 -36.31
C THR A 177 56.22 25.32 -35.83
N ASP A 178 56.36 25.55 -34.53
CA ASP A 178 57.56 26.14 -33.94
C ASP A 178 58.75 25.19 -34.02
N ILE A 179 58.54 23.88 -33.79
CA ILE A 179 59.57 22.84 -34.00
C ILE A 179 60.00 22.81 -35.48
N LEU A 180 59.07 22.84 -36.43
CA LEU A 180 59.40 22.86 -37.86
C LEU A 180 60.21 24.10 -38.25
N LYS A 181 59.85 25.29 -37.76
CA LYS A 181 60.61 26.52 -37.98
C LYS A 181 62.01 26.45 -37.38
N TRP A 182 62.14 25.88 -36.19
CA TRP A 182 63.44 25.66 -35.56
C TRP A 182 64.31 24.71 -36.39
N VAL A 183 63.75 23.61 -36.89
CA VAL A 183 64.47 22.69 -37.79
C VAL A 183 64.91 23.39 -39.07
N ASP A 184 64.05 24.18 -39.71
CA ASP A 184 64.39 24.91 -40.95
C ASP A 184 65.50 25.96 -40.74
N ALA A 185 65.48 26.66 -39.59
CA ALA A 185 66.50 27.65 -39.24
C ALA A 185 67.84 27.03 -38.79
N ASN A 186 67.82 25.84 -38.17
CA ASN A 186 69.02 25.19 -37.62
C ASN A 186 69.62 24.12 -38.55
N VAL A 187 68.83 23.57 -39.46
CA VAL A 187 69.23 22.54 -40.42
C VAL A 187 69.19 23.15 -41.83
N HIS A 188 70.09 24.09 -42.08
CA HIS A 188 70.38 24.49 -43.46
C HIS A 188 71.24 23.39 -44.10
N PRO A 189 70.82 22.79 -45.24
CA PRO A 189 71.63 21.82 -45.96
C PRO A 189 72.73 22.53 -46.77
N ASP A 190 73.64 23.21 -46.08
CA ASP A 190 74.86 23.80 -46.67
C ASP A 190 76.11 23.66 -45.77
N ALA A 191 76.02 22.83 -44.73
CA ALA A 191 77.16 22.45 -43.88
C ALA A 191 77.37 20.92 -43.85
N ALA A 192 77.05 20.22 -44.94
CA ALA A 192 77.14 18.77 -45.05
C ALA A 192 78.10 18.33 -46.16
N GLU A 193 79.32 18.86 -46.17
CA GLU A 193 80.48 18.25 -46.85
C GLU A 193 81.76 18.69 -46.09
N ASP A 194 81.96 18.24 -44.85
CA ASP A 194 83.31 17.92 -44.34
C ASP A 194 83.26 17.11 -43.03
N GLY A 195 84.20 16.19 -42.87
CA GLY A 195 84.49 15.59 -41.56
C GLY A 195 83.97 14.17 -41.36
N GLY A 196 84.40 13.24 -42.21
CA GLY A 196 84.19 11.82 -41.99
C GLY A 196 84.84 11.26 -40.72
N ARG A 197 84.27 10.13 -40.29
CA ARG A 197 84.91 8.98 -39.62
C ARG A 197 85.39 9.21 -38.17
N SER A 198 84.57 8.76 -37.23
CA SER A 198 85.12 8.01 -36.09
C SER A 198 84.34 6.71 -35.91
N ARG A 199 85.09 5.62 -36.03
CA ARG A 199 84.70 4.22 -35.88
C ARG A 199 85.18 3.78 -34.51
N GLY A 200 84.34 3.05 -33.78
CA GLY A 200 84.63 2.46 -32.46
C GLY A 200 83.63 3.00 -31.44
N SER A 201 82.86 2.21 -30.71
CA SER A 201 83.04 0.82 -30.29
C SER A 201 81.69 0.30 -29.79
N ASP A 202 81.29 -0.91 -30.19
CA ASP A 202 80.23 -1.66 -29.51
C ASP A 202 80.72 -2.10 -28.12
N PRO A 203 80.02 -1.77 -27.02
CA PRO A 203 80.07 -2.56 -25.81
C PRO A 203 78.96 -3.63 -25.85
N ALA A 204 79.35 -4.89 -25.67
CA ALA A 204 78.46 -6.04 -25.59
C ALA A 204 77.43 -5.91 -24.45
N PRO A 205 76.20 -6.45 -24.62
CA PRO A 205 75.13 -6.31 -23.64
C PRO A 205 75.33 -7.24 -22.41
N PRO A 206 75.06 -6.78 -21.18
CA PRO A 206 74.98 -7.65 -20.01
C PRO A 206 73.63 -8.40 -19.94
N PRO A 207 73.57 -9.59 -19.30
CA PRO A 207 72.36 -10.40 -19.19
C PRO A 207 71.35 -9.84 -18.18
N PRO A 208 70.03 -10.08 -18.36
CA PRO A 208 68.99 -9.60 -17.46
C PRO A 208 68.88 -10.48 -16.18
N PRO A 209 68.60 -9.88 -15.01
CA PRO A 209 68.27 -10.61 -13.78
C PRO A 209 66.81 -11.13 -13.76
N PRO A 210 66.51 -12.16 -12.93
CA PRO A 210 65.21 -12.83 -12.86
C PRO A 210 64.09 -11.99 -12.24
N PRO A 211 62.80 -12.34 -12.48
CA PRO A 211 61.65 -11.55 -12.03
C PRO A 211 61.42 -11.71 -10.53
N LEU A 212 61.38 -10.58 -9.81
CA LEU A 212 60.87 -10.49 -8.44
C LEU A 212 59.59 -9.65 -8.47
N GLY A 213 58.59 -10.15 -7.76
CA GLY A 213 57.19 -9.80 -7.86
C GLY A 213 56.84 -8.34 -7.61
N GLU A 214 55.69 -7.98 -8.18
CA GLU A 214 54.97 -6.73 -7.97
C GLU A 214 54.71 -6.47 -6.48
N PRO A 215 55.05 -5.28 -5.96
CA PRO A 215 54.47 -4.79 -4.72
C PRO A 215 53.02 -4.34 -4.96
N ALA A 216 52.15 -4.79 -4.07
CA ALA A 216 50.74 -4.43 -4.00
C ALA A 216 50.48 -2.91 -3.96
N PRO A 217 49.38 -2.41 -4.57
CA PRO A 217 48.87 -1.08 -4.25
C PRO A 217 48.19 -1.11 -2.88
N ALA A 218 48.71 -0.32 -1.94
CA ALA A 218 48.06 -0.04 -0.67
C ALA A 218 46.96 1.03 -0.83
N ALA A 219 45.82 0.72 -0.21
CA ALA A 219 44.82 1.65 0.32
C ALA A 219 44.00 2.50 -0.68
N ALA A 220 43.02 1.85 -1.32
CA ALA A 220 41.73 2.49 -1.55
C ALA A 220 40.73 1.91 -0.54
N ASP A 221 40.28 2.78 0.34
CA ASP A 221 39.27 2.57 1.38
C ASP A 221 37.90 2.23 0.75
N ARG A 222 37.47 0.97 0.87
CA ARG A 222 36.08 0.50 0.68
C ARG A 222 35.81 -0.75 1.52
N PRO A 223 34.72 -0.82 2.30
CA PRO A 223 34.41 -1.95 3.14
C PRO A 223 33.82 -3.13 2.36
N ASN A 224 34.25 -4.33 2.78
CA ASN A 224 33.92 -5.65 2.28
C ASN A 224 32.47 -6.08 2.66
N MET A 225 31.73 -6.62 1.69
CA MET A 225 30.47 -7.34 1.88
C MET A 225 30.66 -8.76 1.32
N LEU A 226 30.75 -9.77 2.21
CA LEU A 226 30.08 -11.08 2.14
C LEU A 226 30.72 -12.05 3.15
N GLY A 227 29.89 -12.72 3.95
CA GLY A 227 30.35 -13.84 4.78
C GLY A 227 29.47 -14.12 6.00
N SER A 228 28.28 -14.66 5.74
CA SER A 228 27.44 -15.51 6.60
C SER A 228 28.01 -15.98 7.96
N SER A 229 27.28 -15.67 9.03
CA SER A 229 26.76 -16.67 9.97
C SER A 229 25.89 -16.01 11.04
N THR A 230 24.63 -16.47 11.11
CA THR A 230 23.85 -16.71 12.34
C THR A 230 23.52 -15.57 13.30
N THR A 231 22.34 -15.73 13.89
CA THR A 231 21.84 -15.16 15.16
C THR A 231 21.28 -13.73 15.18
N THR A 232 19.97 -13.70 15.45
CA THR A 232 19.08 -12.66 15.98
C THR A 232 19.79 -11.59 16.85
N PRO A 233 19.30 -10.34 16.85
CA PRO A 233 18.33 -9.98 17.88
C PRO A 233 17.26 -8.94 17.48
N ALA A 234 16.08 -9.09 18.08
CA ALA A 234 15.13 -8.01 18.33
C ALA A 234 15.30 -7.53 19.79
N SER A 235 15.33 -6.20 20.02
CA SER A 235 15.00 -5.43 21.25
C SER A 235 15.61 -4.03 21.10
N SER A 236 14.92 -2.89 21.19
CA SER A 236 14.08 -2.37 22.30
C SER A 236 13.22 -1.18 21.77
N PRO A 237 12.17 -0.68 22.46
CA PRO A 237 12.34 0.01 23.74
C PRO A 237 11.38 -0.42 24.85
N SER A 238 11.92 -0.36 26.06
CA SER A 238 11.26 -0.29 27.34
C SER A 238 10.46 1.02 27.47
N MET A 239 9.18 0.91 27.87
CA MET A 239 8.55 1.75 28.90
C MET A 239 7.15 1.21 29.23
N GLY A 240 6.84 1.08 30.53
CA GLY A 240 5.46 1.21 31.04
C GLY A 240 4.82 -0.05 31.58
N SER A 241 5.20 -0.39 32.81
CA SER A 241 4.54 -1.38 33.67
C SER A 241 3.28 -0.82 34.34
N ALA A 242 2.36 -1.75 34.65
CA ALA A 242 1.48 -1.82 35.83
C ALA A 242 0.01 -1.37 35.71
N GLY A 243 -0.87 -2.25 36.24
CA GLY A 243 -2.20 -1.89 36.75
C GLY A 243 -3.35 -2.68 36.10
N GLU A 244 -3.51 -3.99 36.33
CA GLU A 244 -4.23 -4.57 37.49
C GLU A 244 -5.77 -4.58 37.32
N GLY A 245 -6.34 -5.77 37.47
CA GLY A 245 -7.73 -6.08 37.13
C GLY A 245 -8.79 -5.56 38.11
N ARG A 246 -10.04 -5.74 37.69
CA ARG A 246 -11.31 -5.83 38.44
C ARG A 246 -12.41 -6.05 37.40
N ASP A 247 -12.96 -7.24 37.22
CA ASP A 247 -13.96 -7.90 38.09
C ASP A 247 -15.01 -6.94 38.66
N GLY A 248 -16.23 -7.08 38.11
CA GLY A 248 -17.44 -7.33 38.90
C GLY A 248 -18.15 -6.16 39.57
N ASP A 249 -19.45 -6.08 39.26
CA ASP A 249 -20.53 -5.61 40.14
C ASP A 249 -20.80 -4.09 40.20
N ARG A 250 -21.94 -3.65 39.62
CA ARG A 250 -23.14 -3.19 40.37
C ARG A 250 -24.13 -2.38 39.52
N SER A 251 -25.34 -2.91 39.42
CA SER A 251 -26.64 -2.28 39.73
C SER A 251 -26.84 -0.76 39.59
N SER A 252 -27.89 -0.40 38.85
CA SER A 252 -28.78 0.79 39.06
C SER A 252 -29.24 0.91 40.53
N PRO A 253 -29.84 2.04 41.03
CA PRO A 253 -30.70 3.01 40.33
C PRO A 253 -30.64 4.50 40.79
N ASN A 254 -31.51 5.32 40.15
CA ASN A 254 -32.12 6.57 40.64
C ASN A 254 -31.20 7.78 40.95
N ASP A 255 -31.44 8.94 40.32
CA ASP A 255 -32.39 9.90 40.89
C ASP A 255 -32.75 11.10 40.00
N HIS A 256 -33.85 11.70 40.40
CA HIS A 256 -34.71 12.69 39.78
C HIS A 256 -34.14 14.12 39.68
N GLN A 257 -34.84 14.90 38.83
CA GLN A 257 -35.35 16.26 39.08
C GLN A 257 -34.59 17.50 38.55
N GLY A 258 -35.39 18.35 37.89
CA GLY A 258 -35.16 19.79 37.62
C GLY A 258 -34.97 20.07 36.12
N GLY A 259 -35.88 20.64 35.33
CA GLY A 259 -37.00 21.54 35.62
C GLY A 259 -36.64 22.98 35.22
N ALA A 260 -37.12 23.44 34.04
CA ALA A 260 -37.38 24.82 33.55
C ALA A 260 -37.08 24.89 32.02
N VAL A 261 -38.02 25.04 31.06
CA VAL A 261 -39.13 25.99 30.80
C VAL A 261 -38.68 27.39 30.31
N ARG A 262 -39.07 27.70 29.05
CA ARG A 262 -39.26 29.00 28.36
C ARG A 262 -38.00 29.81 27.99
N ALA A 263 -37.87 30.48 26.84
CA ALA A 263 -38.69 30.69 25.63
C ALA A 263 -37.80 31.38 24.55
N PRO A 264 -38.11 31.32 23.24
CA PRO A 264 -37.51 32.21 22.25
C PRO A 264 -38.38 33.47 22.05
N GLY A 265 -37.77 34.64 22.30
CA GLY A 265 -38.15 35.94 21.72
C GLY A 265 -36.90 36.51 21.05
N ASN A 266 -36.92 37.25 19.96
CA ASN A 266 -37.92 38.20 19.53
C ASN A 266 -37.69 38.53 18.03
N SER A 267 -38.76 38.80 17.31
CA SER A 267 -38.77 39.39 15.97
C SER A 267 -38.33 40.86 15.99
N ALA A 268 -37.57 41.30 14.99
CA ALA A 268 -37.59 42.67 14.44
C ALA A 268 -36.76 42.68 13.13
N VAL A 269 -37.39 42.71 11.95
CA VAL A 269 -37.78 43.92 11.20
C VAL A 269 -36.59 44.57 10.44
N LEU A 270 -36.54 44.28 9.14
CA LEU A 270 -36.03 45.15 8.07
C LEU A 270 -36.94 46.40 8.00
N PRO A 271 -36.41 47.62 7.76
CA PRO A 271 -36.18 48.04 6.37
C PRO A 271 -35.02 49.04 6.14
N ILE A 272 -34.45 49.01 4.94
CA ILE A 272 -34.24 50.09 3.94
C ILE A 272 -33.24 49.54 2.90
#